data_AF-A0A444V5B2-F1
#
_entry.id   AF-A0A444V5B2-F1
#
_cell.length_a   1.000
_cell.length_b   1.000
_cell.length_c   1.000
_cell.angle_alpha   90.00
_cell.angle_beta   90.00
_cell.angle_gamma   90.00
#
_symmetry.space_group_name_H-M   'P 1'
#
loop_
_entity.id
_entity.type
_entity.pdbx_description
1 polymer ?
#
loop_
_entity_poly.entity_id
_entity_poly.type
_entity_poly.pdbx_seq_one_letter_code
_entity_poly.pdbx_strand_id
1 'polypeptide(L)'
;MGRKTWFSIPEQNRPLKNRINVVLSRELKELPDGAHYLAHDFSSALSMLEGAELADKADQVWIIGGSAIYKEAMDTTARHRLFVTRILQEFECDTFLPEIDLDKYKLLPEFPGVPTEIQEENGIQYKFEVYENTVSE
;
A
#
# COMPACT_ATOMS: atom_id res chain seq x y z
N MET A 1 5.87 -3.56 -1.79
CA MET A 1 6.31 -2.16 -1.57
C MET A 1 7.47 -1.82 -2.49
N GLY A 2 7.75 -0.55 -2.76
CA GLY A 2 8.84 -0.14 -3.66
C GLY A 2 10.19 -0.08 -2.97
N ARG A 3 11.27 -0.11 -3.75
CA ARG A 3 12.65 -0.03 -3.25
C ARG A 3 12.86 1.12 -2.25
N LYS A 4 12.44 2.35 -2.59
CA LYS A 4 12.62 3.52 -1.71
C LYS A 4 11.86 3.35 -0.39
N THR A 5 10.63 2.84 -0.43
CA THR A 5 9.82 2.53 0.75
C THR A 5 10.47 1.46 1.62
N TRP A 6 11.06 0.42 1.02
CA TRP A 6 11.80 -0.59 1.78
C TRP A 6 12.98 0.00 2.56
N PHE A 7 13.75 0.89 1.93
CA PHE A 7 14.91 1.52 2.58
C PHE A 7 14.54 2.68 3.51
N SER A 8 13.30 3.19 3.48
CA SER A 8 12.83 4.19 4.46
C SER A 8 12.35 3.58 5.77
N ILE A 9 12.08 2.26 5.81
CA ILE A 9 11.71 1.56 7.04
C ILE A 9 13.00 1.35 7.87
N PRO A 10 13.02 1.76 9.16
CA PRO A 10 14.16 1.51 10.03
C PRO A 10 14.58 0.04 10.04
N GLU A 11 15.88 -0.24 10.02
CA GLU A 11 16.40 -1.60 9.84
C GLU A 11 15.88 -2.59 10.90
N GLN A 12 15.76 -2.15 12.16
CA GLN A 12 15.19 -2.94 13.26
C GLN A 12 13.72 -3.33 13.06
N ASN A 13 13.02 -2.65 12.14
CA ASN A 13 11.63 -2.91 11.77
C ASN A 13 11.51 -3.68 10.45
N ARG A 14 12.63 -4.10 9.83
CA ARG A 14 12.66 -4.92 8.61
C ARG A 14 13.01 -6.38 8.93
N PRO A 15 12.34 -7.35 8.28
CA PRO A 15 11.08 -7.19 7.56
C PRO A 15 9.96 -6.76 8.50
N LEU A 16 8.86 -6.25 7.92
CA LEU A 16 7.66 -5.99 8.70
C LEU A 16 7.16 -7.30 9.31
N LYS A 17 7.14 -7.38 10.64
CA LYS A 17 6.82 -8.60 11.40
C LYS A 17 5.46 -9.19 11.01
N ASN A 18 5.38 -10.52 11.03
CA ASN A 18 4.20 -11.34 10.74
C ASN A 18 3.59 -11.11 9.35
N ARG A 19 4.39 -10.64 8.40
CA ARG A 19 3.98 -10.36 7.02
C ARG A 19 5.01 -10.88 6.03
N ILE A 20 4.54 -11.35 4.88
CA ILE A 20 5.40 -11.60 3.73
C ILE A 20 5.74 -10.25 3.11
N ASN A 21 7.03 -9.97 2.94
CA ASN A 21 7.53 -8.68 2.47
C ASN A 21 8.08 -8.85 1.06
N VAL A 22 7.37 -8.27 0.08
CA VAL A 22 7.76 -8.23 -1.34
C VAL A 22 8.27 -6.83 -1.70
N VAL A 23 9.50 -6.74 -2.17
CA VAL A 23 10.12 -5.49 -2.65
C VAL A 23 10.06 -5.44 -4.18
N LEU A 24 9.59 -4.32 -4.72
CA LEU A 24 9.55 -4.07 -6.17
C LEU A 24 10.71 -3.17 -6.56
N SER A 25 11.53 -3.62 -7.51
CA SER A 25 12.66 -2.86 -8.04
C SER A 25 13.10 -3.36 -9.42
N ARG A 26 13.26 -2.43 -10.37
CA ARG A 26 13.86 -2.70 -11.69
C ARG A 26 15.39 -2.72 -11.66
N GLU A 27 16.01 -2.15 -10.63
CA GLU A 27 17.47 -1.96 -10.54
C GLU A 27 18.16 -3.02 -9.68
N LEU A 28 17.45 -3.57 -8.69
CA LEU A 28 18.03 -4.57 -7.79
C LEU A 28 18.17 -5.89 -8.54
N LYS A 29 19.37 -6.46 -8.49
CA LYS A 29 19.67 -7.79 -9.03
C LYS A 29 19.54 -8.89 -7.99
N GLU A 30 19.57 -8.52 -6.72
CA GLU A 30 19.56 -9.43 -5.58
C GLU A 30 18.50 -8.98 -4.58
N LEU A 31 17.96 -9.97 -3.87
CA LEU A 31 16.97 -9.78 -2.82
C LEU A 31 17.58 -8.93 -1.69
N PRO A 32 16.96 -7.79 -1.31
CA PRO A 32 17.44 -7.00 -0.17
C PRO A 32 17.45 -7.81 1.12
N ASP A 33 18.45 -7.60 1.97
CA ASP A 33 18.56 -8.26 3.27
C ASP A 33 17.27 -8.16 4.08
N GLY A 34 16.76 -9.33 4.50
CA GLY A 34 15.54 -9.45 5.29
C GLY A 34 14.23 -9.40 4.50
N ALA A 35 14.22 -9.00 3.22
CA ALA A 35 13.04 -9.15 2.37
C ALA A 35 12.78 -10.63 2.07
N HIS A 36 11.52 -11.00 1.82
CA HIS A 36 11.17 -12.39 1.50
C HIS A 36 11.21 -12.63 -0.02
N TYR A 37 10.77 -11.64 -0.81
CA TYR A 37 10.72 -11.74 -2.27
C TYR A 37 11.10 -10.41 -2.94
N LEU A 38 11.66 -10.53 -4.16
CA LEU A 38 11.98 -9.42 -5.05
C LEU A 38 11.20 -9.61 -6.37
N ALA A 39 10.48 -8.58 -6.80
CA ALA A 39 9.81 -8.53 -8.10
C ALA A 39 10.32 -7.32 -8.90
N HIS A 40 10.32 -7.42 -10.22
CA HIS A 40 10.86 -6.36 -11.09
C HIS A 40 9.80 -5.33 -11.51
N ASP A 41 8.53 -5.69 -11.46
CA ASP A 41 7.40 -4.82 -11.77
C ASP A 41 6.16 -5.26 -10.99
N PHE A 42 5.09 -4.47 -11.09
CA PHE A 42 3.85 -4.72 -10.38
C PHE A 42 3.13 -5.99 -10.86
N SER A 43 3.12 -6.25 -12.16
CA SER A 43 2.47 -7.42 -12.73
C SER A 43 3.12 -8.72 -12.28
N SER A 44 4.44 -8.82 -12.35
CA SER A 44 5.21 -9.97 -11.85
C SER A 44 5.03 -10.19 -10.35
N ALA A 45 4.90 -9.12 -9.56
CA ALA A 45 4.59 -9.23 -8.14
C ALA A 45 3.21 -9.85 -7.90
N LEU A 46 2.18 -9.45 -8.65
CA LEU A 46 0.84 -10.04 -8.55
C LEU A 46 0.84 -11.52 -8.99
N SER A 47 1.45 -11.84 -10.13
CA SER A 47 1.54 -13.24 -10.60
C SER A 47 2.30 -14.14 -9.63
N MET A 48 3.31 -13.61 -8.93
CA MET A 48 4.03 -14.34 -7.88
C MET A 48 3.12 -14.64 -6.68
N LEU A 49 2.28 -13.68 -6.27
CA LEU A 49 1.34 -13.83 -5.15
C LEU A 49 0.21 -14.82 -5.49
N GLU A 50 -0.22 -14.88 -6.74
CA GLU A 50 -1.20 -15.84 -7.26
C GLU A 50 -0.60 -17.25 -7.48
N GLY A 51 0.72 -17.37 -7.46
CA GLY A 51 1.42 -18.64 -7.66
C GLY A 51 1.23 -19.62 -6.49
N ALA A 52 1.32 -20.91 -6.78
CA ALA A 52 1.08 -22.00 -5.82
C ALA A 52 1.94 -21.93 -4.53
N GLU A 53 3.09 -21.25 -4.57
CA GLU A 53 3.94 -21.10 -3.37
C GLU A 53 3.35 -20.14 -2.33
N LEU A 54 2.63 -19.10 -2.79
CA LEU A 54 2.14 -18.00 -1.96
C LEU A 54 0.63 -17.96 -1.83
N ALA A 55 -0.11 -18.54 -2.77
CA ALA A 55 -1.56 -18.54 -2.78
C ALA A 55 -2.17 -19.10 -1.48
N ASP A 56 -1.57 -20.17 -0.92
CA ASP A 56 -2.05 -20.79 0.33
C ASP A 56 -1.48 -20.13 1.61
N LYS A 57 -0.57 -19.15 1.48
CA LYS A 57 0.11 -18.50 2.61
C LYS A 57 -0.33 -17.05 2.82
N ALA A 58 -0.85 -16.40 1.79
CA ALA A 58 -1.22 -14.99 1.83
C ALA A 58 -2.75 -14.84 1.85
N ASP A 59 -3.28 -14.26 2.92
CA ASP A 59 -4.70 -13.91 3.03
C ASP A 59 -5.01 -12.59 2.29
N GLN A 60 -4.27 -11.53 2.62
CA GLN A 60 -4.47 -10.19 2.06
C GLN A 60 -3.18 -9.60 1.49
N VAL A 61 -3.31 -8.96 0.33
CA VAL A 61 -2.21 -8.22 -0.30
C VAL A 61 -2.32 -6.73 0.06
N TRP A 62 -1.29 -6.21 0.72
CA TRP A 62 -1.23 -4.81 1.15
C TRP A 62 -0.16 -4.04 0.38
N ILE A 63 -0.60 -3.03 -0.36
CA ILE A 63 0.27 -2.11 -1.08
C ILE A 63 0.57 -0.93 -0.16
N ILE A 64 1.80 -0.88 0.34
CA ILE A 64 2.24 0.16 1.30
C ILE A 64 3.11 1.25 0.66
N GLY A 65 2.95 1.43 -0.66
CA GLY A 65 3.64 2.46 -1.44
C GLY A 65 4.96 2.01 -2.09
N GLY A 66 5.70 2.94 -2.70
CA GLY A 66 5.46 4.39 -2.77
C GLY A 66 4.54 4.85 -3.91
N SER A 67 4.56 6.15 -4.22
CA SER A 67 3.69 6.83 -5.19
C SER A 67 3.51 6.09 -6.53
N ALA A 68 4.60 5.63 -7.15
CA ALA A 68 4.54 4.89 -8.42
C ALA A 68 3.74 3.57 -8.31
N ILE A 69 3.88 2.85 -7.19
CA ILE A 69 3.19 1.57 -6.98
C ILE A 69 1.73 1.83 -6.60
N TYR A 70 1.45 2.89 -5.84
CA TYR A 70 0.06 3.31 -5.63
C TYR A 70 -0.63 3.63 -6.95
N LYS A 71 0.06 4.32 -7.86
CA LYS A 71 -0.48 4.60 -9.20
C LYS A 71 -0.77 3.33 -9.97
N GLU A 72 0.21 2.41 -10.09
CA GLU A 72 0.02 1.14 -10.78
C GLU A 72 -1.15 0.32 -10.18
N ALA A 73 -1.32 0.36 -8.85
CA ALA A 73 -2.43 -0.31 -8.17
C ALA A 73 -3.79 0.34 -8.45
N MET A 74 -3.86 1.66 -8.38
CA MET A 74 -5.09 2.44 -8.58
C MET A 74 -5.57 2.41 -10.04
N ASP A 75 -4.64 2.15 -10.98
CA ASP A 75 -4.93 1.95 -12.40
C ASP A 75 -5.46 0.53 -12.71
N THR A 76 -5.48 -0.39 -11.74
CA THR A 76 -6.04 -1.74 -11.94
C THR A 76 -7.56 -1.76 -11.90
N THR A 77 -8.16 -2.72 -12.60
CA THR A 77 -9.61 -2.99 -12.57
C THR A 77 -10.01 -3.98 -11.46
N ALA A 78 -9.05 -4.63 -10.80
CA ALA A 78 -9.32 -5.55 -9.72
C ALA A 78 -9.99 -4.83 -8.54
N ARG A 79 -10.86 -5.53 -7.81
CA ARG A 79 -11.49 -4.97 -6.62
C ARG A 79 -10.43 -4.72 -5.54
N HIS A 80 -10.35 -3.51 -5.04
CA HIS A 80 -9.43 -3.12 -3.98
C HIS A 80 -9.96 -1.94 -3.16
N ARG A 81 -9.29 -1.67 -2.05
CA ARG A 81 -9.62 -0.58 -1.15
C ARG A 81 -8.42 0.32 -0.91
N LEU A 82 -8.69 1.61 -0.74
CA LEU A 82 -7.69 2.57 -0.30
C LEU A 82 -7.97 2.89 1.17
N PHE A 83 -7.04 2.50 2.05
CA PHE A 83 -7.05 2.90 3.45
C PHE A 83 -6.20 4.16 3.57
N VAL A 84 -6.87 5.31 3.69
CA VAL A 84 -6.25 6.64 3.62
C VAL A 84 -6.28 7.26 5.01
N THR A 85 -5.11 7.58 5.55
CA THR A 85 -5.01 8.46 6.73
C THR A 85 -4.94 9.90 6.24
N ARG A 86 -6.00 10.68 6.46
CA ARG A 86 -6.04 12.10 6.12
C ARG A 86 -5.37 12.90 7.23
N ILE A 87 -4.15 13.35 6.98
CA ILE A 87 -3.46 14.31 7.85
C ILE A 87 -4.09 15.69 7.63
N LEU A 88 -4.61 16.31 8.69
CA LEU A 88 -5.33 17.60 8.63
C LEU A 88 -4.37 18.79 8.78
N GLN A 89 -3.21 18.70 8.15
CA GLN A 89 -2.16 19.69 8.16
C GLN A 89 -1.29 19.58 6.90
N GLU A 90 -0.72 20.68 6.45
CA GLU A 90 0.21 20.74 5.32
C GLU A 90 1.66 20.52 5.77
N PHE A 91 2.41 19.78 4.94
CA PHE A 91 3.84 19.53 5.11
C PHE A 91 4.56 19.72 3.78
N GLU A 92 5.82 20.15 3.81
CA GLU A 92 6.66 20.14 2.61
C GLU A 92 6.94 18.69 2.20
N CYS A 93 6.53 18.34 0.98
CA CYS A 93 6.61 16.99 0.44
C CYS A 93 7.27 17.01 -0.96
N ASP A 94 8.07 16.00 -1.26
CA ASP A 94 8.67 15.78 -2.58
C ASP A 94 7.96 14.70 -3.42
N THR A 95 7.03 13.98 -2.79
CA THR A 95 6.35 12.81 -3.34
C THR A 95 4.88 12.84 -2.91
N PHE A 96 3.97 12.63 -3.86
CA PHE A 96 2.53 12.77 -3.65
C PHE A 96 1.79 11.47 -3.98
N LEU A 97 0.68 11.22 -3.28
CA LEU A 97 -0.28 10.17 -3.64
C LEU A 97 -0.94 10.55 -4.97
N PRO A 98 -1.22 9.59 -5.89
CA PRO A 98 -2.09 9.84 -7.02
C PRO A 98 -3.47 10.35 -6.57
N GLU A 99 -4.11 11.16 -7.41
CA GLU A 99 -5.45 11.67 -7.12
C GLU A 99 -6.46 10.52 -6.99
N ILE A 100 -7.30 10.58 -5.95
CA ILE A 100 -8.39 9.61 -5.75
C ILE A 100 -9.60 10.11 -6.54
N ASP A 101 -9.79 9.53 -7.72
CA ASP A 101 -10.92 9.83 -8.62
C ASP A 101 -12.25 9.38 -7.99
N LEU A 102 -13.09 10.33 -7.56
CA LEU A 102 -14.35 10.05 -6.88
C LEU A 102 -15.43 9.45 -7.80
N ASP A 103 -15.24 9.48 -9.12
CA ASP A 103 -16.09 8.75 -10.06
C ASP A 103 -15.77 7.24 -10.05
N LYS A 104 -14.54 6.88 -9.66
CA LYS A 104 -14.05 5.49 -9.56
C LYS A 104 -14.01 4.94 -8.15
N TYR A 105 -13.98 5.81 -7.14
CA TYR A 105 -13.82 5.41 -5.74
C TYR A 105 -14.94 6.00 -4.88
N LYS A 106 -15.60 5.13 -4.13
CA LYS A 106 -16.61 5.54 -3.14
C LYS A 106 -16.00 5.55 -1.75
N LEU A 107 -16.12 6.68 -1.06
CA LEU A 107 -15.84 6.75 0.37
C LEU A 107 -16.89 5.94 1.12
N LEU A 108 -16.44 4.99 1.95
CA LEU A 108 -17.31 4.23 2.83
C LEU A 108 -17.64 5.08 4.08
N PRO A 109 -18.89 5.10 4.56
CA PRO A 109 -19.27 5.84 5.77
C PRO A 109 -18.60 5.29 7.03
N GLU A 110 -18.34 3.97 7.05
CA GLU A 110 -17.62 3.27 8.11
C GLU A 110 -16.96 2.00 7.55
N PHE A 111 -15.98 1.46 8.26
CA PHE A 111 -15.39 0.15 7.96
C PHE A 111 -15.08 -0.60 9.26
N PRO A 112 -15.38 -1.91 9.37
CA PRO A 112 -15.17 -2.65 10.62
C PRO A 112 -13.74 -2.53 11.15
N GLY A 113 -13.61 -2.10 12.41
CA GLY A 113 -12.30 -1.93 13.08
C GLY A 113 -11.55 -0.64 12.72
N VAL A 114 -12.14 0.25 11.92
CA VAL A 114 -11.58 1.57 11.60
C VAL A 114 -12.37 2.65 12.35
N PRO A 115 -11.73 3.43 13.24
CA PRO A 115 -12.40 4.53 13.94
C PRO A 115 -12.79 5.66 12.99
N THR A 116 -13.91 6.33 13.28
CA THR A 116 -14.47 7.41 12.44
C THR A 116 -14.20 8.80 13.02
N GLU A 117 -13.84 8.87 14.31
CA GLU A 117 -13.49 10.10 15.00
C GLU A 117 -12.10 10.62 14.62
N ILE A 118 -11.92 11.93 14.76
CA ILE A 118 -10.61 12.58 14.59
C ILE A 118 -9.69 12.06 15.69
N GLN A 119 -8.50 11.66 15.27
CA GLN A 119 -7.39 11.28 16.11
C GLN A 119 -6.40 12.45 16.20
N GLU A 120 -5.59 12.49 17.25
CA GLU A 120 -4.54 13.50 17.41
C GLU A 120 -3.32 12.88 18.05
N GLU A 121 -2.15 13.10 17.44
CA GLU A 121 -0.86 12.71 18.00
C GLU A 121 0.15 13.83 17.78
N ASN A 122 0.91 14.21 18.81
CA ASN A 122 1.91 15.29 18.75
C ASN A 122 1.34 16.63 18.22
N GLY A 123 0.06 16.91 18.51
CA GLY A 123 -0.65 18.11 18.04
C GLY A 123 -1.05 18.08 16.57
N ILE A 124 -0.89 16.93 15.89
CA ILE A 124 -1.28 16.74 14.49
C ILE A 124 -2.59 15.95 14.47
N GLN A 125 -3.63 16.56 13.94
CA GLN A 125 -4.93 15.90 13.77
C GLN A 125 -4.97 15.09 12.49
N TYR A 126 -5.59 13.91 12.55
CA TYR A 126 -5.82 13.06 11.39
C TYR A 126 -7.10 12.24 11.54
N LYS A 127 -7.61 11.71 10.42
CA LYS A 127 -8.74 10.77 10.42
C LYS A 127 -8.50 9.63 9.45
N PHE A 128 -9.18 8.51 9.67
CA PHE A 128 -9.12 7.35 8.78
C PHE A 128 -10.30 7.37 7.81
N GLU A 129 -10.00 7.14 6.54
CA GLU A 129 -10.98 7.00 5.47
C GLU A 129 -10.72 5.70 4.73
N VAL A 130 -11.79 5.00 4.35
CA VAL A 130 -11.71 3.81 3.51
C VAL A 130 -12.49 4.07 2.24
N TYR A 131 -11.80 4.00 1.11
CA TYR A 131 -12.40 4.06 -0.22
C TYR A 131 -12.46 2.66 -0.81
N GLU A 132 -13.53 2.35 -1.54
CA GLU A 132 -13.63 1.13 -2.35
C GLU A 132 -13.81 1.51 -3.82
N ASN A 133 -13.08 0.85 -4.71
CA ASN A 133 -13.24 1.10 -6.15
C ASN A 133 -14.58 0.55 -6.65
N THR A 134 -15.25 1.31 -7.51
CA THR A 134 -16.45 0.85 -8.22
C THR A 134 -16.01 -0.04 -9.37
N VAL A 135 -16.05 -1.35 -9.14
CA VAL A 135 -15.85 -2.31 -10.25
C VAL A 135 -17.09 -2.21 -11.14
N SER A 136 -16.90 -1.85 -12.41
CA SER A 136 -17.95 -2.02 -13.42
C SER A 136 -18.15 -3.53 -13.62
N GLU A 137 -19.37 -4.03 -13.41
CA GLU A 137 -19.74 -5.42 -13.76
C GLU A 137 -19.56 -5.71 -15.24
#